data_AF-Q66EJ3-F1
#
_entry.id   AF-Q66EJ3-F1
#
_cell.length_a   1.000
_cell.length_b   1.000
_cell.length_c   1.000
_cell.angle_alpha   90.00
_cell.angle_beta   90.00
_cell.angle_gamma   90.00
#
_symmetry.space_group_name_H-M   'P 1'
#
loop_
_entity.id
_entity.type
_entity.pdbx_description
1 polymer ?
#
loop_
_entity_poly.entity_id
_entity_poly.type
_entity_poly.pdbx_seq_one_letter_code
_entity_poly.pdbx_strand_id
1 'polypeptide(L)' 'MESEQIQVNCPTCGKVVIWGEQSPFRPFCCKRCQLIDLGEWADEEKRIPSDTELSDSDEWSEEDPLKH' A
#
# COMPACT_ATOMS: atom_id res chain seq x y z
N MET A 1 -1.62 -24.07 20.75
CA MET A 1 -0.84 -22.89 20.34
C MET A 1 -1.84 -21.78 20.25
N GLU A 2 -1.83 -20.85 21.20
CA GLU A 2 -2.73 -19.70 21.18
C GLU A 2 -2.30 -18.82 20.01
N SER A 3 -3.15 -18.70 18.99
CA SER A 3 -2.85 -17.88 17.82
C SER A 3 -2.92 -16.42 18.25
N GLU A 4 -1.78 -15.82 18.56
CA GLU A 4 -1.72 -14.38 18.78
C GLU A 4 -2.09 -13.68 17.46
N GLN A 5 -3.25 -13.03 17.45
CA GLN A 5 -3.75 -12.36 16.26
C GLN A 5 -2.95 -11.07 16.06
N ILE A 6 -2.27 -10.95 14.90
CA ILE A 6 -1.54 -9.73 14.53
C ILE A 6 -2.52 -8.55 14.51
N GLN A 7 -2.11 -7.41 15.04
CA GLN A 7 -2.89 -6.16 15.02
C GLN A 7 -2.06 -5.04 14.41
N VAL A 8 -2.73 -4.17 13.65
CA VAL A 8 -2.13 -2.96 13.04
C VAL A 8 -3.06 -1.78 13.22
N ASN A 9 -2.54 -0.55 13.19
CA ASN A 9 -3.36 0.65 13.21
C ASN A 9 -3.77 1.02 11.79
N CYS A 10 -5.05 1.36 11.60
CA CYS A 10 -5.54 1.93 10.35
C CYS A 10 -4.77 3.22 10.04
N PRO A 11 -4.09 3.33 8.88
CA PRO A 11 -3.27 4.49 8.57
C PRO A 11 -4.08 5.78 8.42
N THR A 12 -5.36 5.68 8.06
CA THR A 12 -6.25 6.84 7.87
C THR A 12 -6.87 7.39 9.16
N CYS A 13 -7.15 6.54 10.16
CA CYS A 13 -7.91 6.96 11.35
C CYS A 13 -7.35 6.45 12.68
N GLY A 14 -6.28 5.67 12.67
CA GLY A 14 -5.61 5.13 13.85
C GLY A 14 -6.30 3.98 14.56
N LYS A 15 -7.54 3.60 14.16
CA LYS A 15 -8.27 2.48 14.78
C LYS A 15 -7.50 1.17 14.63
N VAL A 16 -7.46 0.36 15.69
CA VAL A 16 -6.86 -0.98 15.66
C VAL A 16 -7.64 -1.90 14.71
N VAL A 17 -6.91 -2.59 13.84
CA VAL A 17 -7.40 -3.55 12.86
C VAL A 17 -6.75 -4.89 13.14
N ILE A 18 -7.59 -5.90 13.38
CA ILE A 18 -7.13 -7.27 13.59
C ILE A 18 -6.83 -7.91 12.24
N TRP A 19 -5.66 -8.53 12.12
CA TRP A 19 -5.17 -9.19 10.91
C TRP A 19 -5.85 -10.55 10.68
N GLY A 20 -7.08 -10.51 10.16
CA GLY A 20 -7.84 -11.70 9.80
C GLY A 20 -9.03 -11.39 8.89
N GLU A 21 -9.79 -12.43 8.52
CA GLU A 21 -10.92 -12.35 7.59
C GLU A 21 -12.01 -11.36 8.03
N GLN A 22 -12.16 -11.11 9.33
CA GLN A 22 -13.07 -10.11 9.89
C GLN A 22 -12.76 -8.67 9.46
N SER A 23 -11.54 -8.42 8.99
CA SER A 23 -11.10 -7.11 8.49
C SER A 23 -10.80 -7.21 6.99
N PRO A 24 -11.81 -7.17 6.09
CA PRO A 24 -11.62 -7.39 4.66
C PRO A 24 -10.86 -6.26 3.96
N PHE A 25 -10.76 -5.08 4.59
CA PHE A 25 -10.09 -3.90 4.03
C PHE A 25 -8.72 -3.62 4.65
N ARG A 26 -8.07 -4.60 5.29
CA ARG A 26 -6.74 -4.43 5.91
C ARG A 26 -5.74 -3.74 4.95
N PRO A 27 -4.87 -2.83 5.45
CA PRO A 27 -4.72 -2.42 6.84
C PRO A 27 -5.78 -1.41 7.33
N PHE A 28 -6.76 -1.06 6.48
CA PHE A 28 -7.81 -0.10 6.81
C PHE A 28 -8.94 -0.73 7.62
N CYS A 29 -9.52 0.04 8.55
CA CYS A 29 -10.61 -0.46 9.38
C CYS A 29 -11.94 -0.63 8.62
N CYS A 30 -12.08 0.00 7.45
CA CYS A 30 -13.27 -0.09 6.59
C CYS A 30 -12.97 0.44 5.18
N LYS A 31 -13.88 0.19 4.23
CA LYS A 31 -13.79 0.69 2.84
C LYS A 31 -13.64 2.20 2.74
N ARG A 32 -14.29 2.97 3.63
CA ARG A 32 -14.20 4.44 3.62
C ARG A 32 -12.77 4.92 3.84
N CYS A 33 -12.06 4.35 4.81
CA CYS A 33 -10.67 4.71 5.08
C CYS A 33 -9.75 4.37 3.89
N GLN A 34 -9.95 3.21 3.25
CA GLN A 34 -9.21 2.84 2.04
C GLN A 34 -9.43 3.84 0.90
N LEU A 35 -10.66 4.32 0.71
CA LEU A 35 -10.96 5.30 -0.36
C LEU A 35 -10.42 6.70 -0.04
N ILE A 36 -10.39 7.11 1.22
CA ILE A 36 -9.78 8.38 1.64
C ILE A 36 -8.28 8.34 1.35
N ASP A 37 -7.59 7.27 1.77
CA ASP A 37 -6.16 7.10 1.50
C ASP A 37 -5.87 7.17 0.00
N LEU A 38 -6.64 6.45 -0.82
CA LEU A 38 -6.56 6.54 -2.28
C LEU A 38 -6.80 7.96 -2.82
N GLY A 39 -7.73 8.71 -2.24
CA GLY A 39 -7.99 10.11 -2.58
C GLY A 39 -6.79 11.01 -2.29
N GLU A 40 -6.17 10.87 -1.11
CA GLU A 40 -4.97 11.64 -0.73
C GLU A 40 -3.79 11.38 -1.69
N TRP A 41 -3.68 10.18 -2.27
CA TRP A 41 -2.72 9.89 -3.35
C TRP A 41 -3.08 10.57 -4.66
N ALA A 42 -4.36 10.57 -5.03
CA ALA A 42 -4.84 11.20 -6.26
C ALA A 42 -4.71 12.74 -6.22
N ASP A 43 -4.85 13.33 -5.03
CA ASP A 43 -4.70 14.76 -4.78
C ASP A 43 -3.23 15.18 -4.51
N GLU A 44 -2.27 14.27 -4.70
CA GLU A 44 -0.82 14.48 -4.49
C GLU A 44 -0.41 14.92 -3.07
N GLU A 45 -1.28 14.71 -2.07
CA GLU A 45 -1.00 15.01 -0.66
C GLU A 45 0.02 14.01 -0.07
N LYS A 46 0.02 12.78 -0.60
CA LYS A 46 1.03 11.75 -0.30
C LYS A 46 2.05 11.67 -1.43
N ARG A 47 3.33 11.67 -1.07
CA ARG A 47 4.43 11.44 -2.00
C ARG A 47 5.53 10.61 -1.35
N ILE A 48 6.16 9.75 -2.14
CA ILE A 48 7.38 9.06 -1.75
C ILE A 48 8.56 9.95 -2.20
N PRO A 49 9.47 10.35 -1.30
CA PRO A 49 10.68 11.06 -1.72
C PRO A 49 11.52 10.15 -2.61
N SER A 50 12.08 10.71 -3.68
CA SER A 50 13.05 10.03 -4.54
C SER A 50 14.44 10.64 -4.30
N ASP A 51 15.45 9.80 -4.16
CA ASP A 51 16.85 10.22 -4.16
C ASP A 51 17.28 10.38 -5.62
N THR A 52 17.02 11.54 -6.23
CA THR A 52 17.40 11.79 -7.64
C THR A 52 18.92 11.81 -7.80
N GLU A 53 19.48 10.73 -8.39
CA GLU A 53 20.37 10.71 -9.57
C GLU A 53 20.12 9.41 -10.39
N LEU A 54 18.88 8.91 -10.42
CA LEU A 54 18.47 7.89 -11.37
C LEU A 54 17.75 8.61 -12.52
N SER A 55 18.43 8.72 -13.65
CA SER A 55 17.85 9.21 -14.91
C SER A 55 16.61 8.37 -15.24
N ASP A 56 15.48 9.01 -15.55
CA ASP A 56 14.21 8.38 -15.96
C ASP A 56 14.31 7.53 -17.25
N SER A 57 15.52 7.25 -17.76
CA SER A 57 15.76 6.55 -19.03
C SER A 57 16.04 5.05 -18.90
N ASP A 58 16.36 4.51 -17.72
CA ASP A 58 16.79 3.11 -17.59
C ASP A 58 15.91 2.36 -16.58
N GLU A 59 15.18 1.32 -17.04
CA GLU A 59 14.80 0.07 -16.34
C GLU A 59 13.44 -0.52 -16.82
N TRP A 60 12.69 0.13 -17.71
CA TRP A 60 11.62 -0.57 -18.45
C TRP A 60 12.20 -1.32 -19.65
N SER A 61 13.23 -2.14 -19.42
CA SER A 61 13.64 -3.13 -20.42
C SER A 61 12.66 -4.29 -20.33
N GLU A 62 11.64 -4.28 -21.18
CA GLU A 62 10.92 -5.49 -21.54
C GLU A 62 11.95 -6.48 -22.10
N GLU A 63 12.44 -7.41 -21.28
CA GLU A 63 13.09 -8.60 -21.79
C GLU A 63 12.01 -9.47 -22.45
N ASP A 64 11.70 -9.17 -23.71
CA ASP A 64 10.85 -9.98 -24.60
C ASP A 64 11.35 -11.44 -24.60
N PRO A 65 10.57 -12.42 -24.09
CA PRO A 65 11.00 -13.81 -24.04
C PRO A 65 11.14 -14.50 -25.41
N LEU A 66 10.91 -13.82 -26.55
CA LEU A 66 11.15 -14.39 -27.88
C LEU A 66 12.64 -14.59 -28.26
N LYS A 67 13.56 -14.64 -27.28
CA LYS A 67 14.96 -15.05 -27.50
C LYS A 67 15.27 -16.47 -27.00
N HIS A 68 14.53 -17.49 -27.44
CA HIS A 68 15.10 -18.69 -28.09
C HIS A 68 14.04 -19.60 -28.72
#